data_AF-M0GDC6-F1
#
_entry.id   AF-M0GDC6-F1
#
_cell.length_a   1.000
_cell.length_b   1.000
_cell.length_c   1.000
_cell.angle_alpha   90.00
_cell.angle_beta   90.00
_cell.angle_gamma   90.00
#
_symmetry.space_group_name_H-M   'P 1'
#
loop_
_entity.id
_entity.type
_entity.pdbx_description
1 polymer ?
#
loop_
_entity_poly.entity_id
_entity_poly.type
_entity_poly.pdbx_seq_one_letter_code
_entity_poly.pdbx_strand_id
1 'polypeptide(L)'
;MRKHADWLTQADERILEFVSEYGNHPPKAICDRLSEIGGAMNYNPSYIRRECRKLADYGLLKNVGSGTYSLTELGTQFLEGQVDASEIVKKNGADQ
;
A
#
# COMPACT_ATOMS: atom_id res chain seq x y z
N MET A 1 3.70 -3.83 17.88
CA MET A 1 4.62 -2.97 17.09
C MET A 1 4.73 -3.61 15.72
N ARG A 2 4.52 -2.87 14.63
CA ARG A 2 4.67 -3.43 13.27
C ARG A 2 6.14 -3.74 13.02
N LYS A 3 6.41 -4.87 12.36
CA LYS A 3 7.76 -5.31 12.02
C LYS A 3 8.04 -4.96 10.56
N HIS A 4 8.95 -4.01 10.37
CA HIS A 4 9.26 -3.42 9.07
C HIS A 4 10.35 -4.19 8.33
N ALA A 5 10.35 -4.08 7.01
CA ALA A 5 11.38 -4.59 6.13
C ALA A 5 12.10 -3.45 5.41
N ASP A 6 13.32 -3.69 4.95
CA ASP A 6 14.12 -2.69 4.22
C ASP A 6 13.45 -2.20 2.93
N TRP A 7 12.56 -3.00 2.34
CA TRP A 7 11.83 -2.64 1.12
C TRP A 7 10.58 -1.77 1.39
N LEU A 8 10.11 -1.71 2.64
CA LEU A 8 8.91 -1.00 3.04
C LEU A 8 9.25 0.42 3.48
N THR A 9 8.52 1.40 2.96
CA THR A 9 8.68 2.81 3.28
C THR A 9 7.52 3.32 4.14
N GLN A 10 7.71 4.48 4.79
CA GLN A 10 6.61 5.14 5.50
C GLN A 10 5.41 5.43 4.58
N ALA A 11 5.65 5.76 3.32
CA ALA A 11 4.56 6.02 2.36
C ALA A 11 3.73 4.76 2.09
N ASP A 12 4.36 3.58 2.04
CA ASP A 12 3.65 2.32 1.87
C ASP A 12 2.69 2.05 3.02
N GLU A 13 3.14 2.27 4.26
CA GLU A 13 2.26 2.14 5.42
C GLU A 13 1.10 3.11 5.37
N ARG A 14 1.35 4.37 5.00
CA ARG A 14 0.26 5.36 4.85
C ARG A 14 -0.75 4.96 3.77
N ILE A 15 -0.30 4.35 2.68
CA ILE A 15 -1.19 3.82 1.64
C ILE A 15 -2.04 2.66 2.22
N LEU A 16 -1.43 1.73 2.95
CA LEU A 16 -2.15 0.60 3.55
C LEU A 16 -3.18 1.08 4.59
N GLU A 17 -2.79 1.98 5.49
CA GLU A 17 -3.68 2.61 6.47
C GLU A 17 -4.83 3.34 5.78
N PHE A 18 -4.54 4.11 4.72
CA PHE A 18 -5.55 4.82 3.95
C PHE A 18 -6.58 3.85 3.34
N VAL A 19 -6.13 2.80 2.67
CA VAL A 19 -7.04 1.83 2.04
C VAL A 19 -7.82 1.03 3.10
N SER A 20 -7.22 0.79 4.27
CA SER A 20 -7.90 0.17 5.41
C SER A 20 -9.04 1.02 5.97
N GLU A 21 -8.82 2.33 6.09
CA GLU A 21 -9.77 3.26 6.72
C GLU A 21 -10.83 3.77 5.74
N TYR A 22 -10.44 4.10 4.51
CA TYR A 22 -11.28 4.77 3.52
C TYR A 22 -11.76 3.84 2.39
N GLY A 23 -11.35 2.57 2.41
CA GLY A 23 -11.73 1.57 1.43
C GLY A 23 -10.96 1.64 0.11
N ASN A 24 -11.55 1.04 -0.93
CA ASN A 24 -10.87 0.83 -2.20
C ASN A 24 -10.79 2.12 -3.03
N HIS A 25 -9.59 2.55 -3.39
CA HIS A 25 -9.37 3.79 -4.15
C HIS A 25 -8.30 3.66 -5.24
N PRO A 26 -8.38 4.46 -6.32
CA PRO A 26 -7.31 4.59 -7.29
C PRO A 26 -6.13 5.39 -6.71
N PRO A 27 -4.88 5.17 -7.16
CA PRO A 27 -3.69 5.84 -6.66
C PRO A 27 -3.77 7.37 -6.63
N LYS A 28 -4.50 7.98 -7.56
CA LYS A 28 -4.70 9.44 -7.58
C LYS A 28 -5.49 9.92 -6.37
N ALA A 29 -6.60 9.26 -6.04
CA ALA A 29 -7.43 9.65 -4.88
C ALA A 29 -6.66 9.43 -3.56
N ILE A 30 -5.89 8.34 -3.47
CA ILE A 30 -4.99 8.08 -2.35
C ILE A 30 -3.98 9.23 -2.21
N CYS A 31 -3.32 9.62 -3.31
CA CYS A 31 -2.34 10.70 -3.32
C CYS A 31 -2.94 12.03 -2.87
N ASP A 32 -4.08 12.43 -3.44
CA ASP A 32 -4.74 13.70 -3.14
C ASP A 32 -5.09 13.78 -1.64
N ARG A 33 -5.66 12.69 -1.07
CA ARG A 33 -6.06 12.64 0.34
C ARG A 33 -4.87 12.58 1.30
N LEU A 34 -3.82 11.84 0.95
CA LEU A 34 -2.57 11.82 1.75
C LEU A 34 -1.91 13.20 1.79
N SER A 35 -1.98 13.99 0.73
CA SER A 35 -1.47 15.37 0.71
C SER A 35 -2.30 16.32 1.58
N GLU A 36 -3.62 16.11 1.68
CA GLU A 36 -4.47 16.89 2.58
C GLU A 36 -4.23 16.58 4.07
N ILE A 37 -4.01 15.31 4.42
CA ILE A 37 -3.82 14.87 5.81
C ILE A 37 -2.37 15.06 6.26
N GLY A 38 -1.41 14.94 5.35
CA GLY A 38 0.03 14.84 5.64
C GLY A 38 0.74 16.15 6.00
N GLY A 39 0.05 17.29 6.04
CA GLY A 39 0.52 18.57 6.59
C GLY A 39 1.71 19.27 5.89
N ALA A 40 2.51 18.54 5.10
CA ALA A 40 3.64 19.03 4.31
C ALA A 40 4.18 17.98 3.30
N MET A 41 3.77 16.71 3.38
CA MET A 41 4.22 15.67 2.44
C MET A 41 3.41 15.69 1.14
N ASN A 42 3.94 16.35 0.13
CA ASN A 42 3.41 16.28 -1.24
C ASN A 42 3.99 15.06 -1.95
N TYR A 43 3.22 13.99 -2.02
CA TYR A 43 3.58 12.84 -2.83
C TYR A 43 3.31 13.11 -4.30
N ASN A 44 4.19 12.60 -5.17
CA ASN A 44 3.92 12.58 -6.60
C ASN A 44 2.92 11.44 -6.92
N PRO A 45 1.86 11.67 -7.72
CA PRO A 45 0.92 10.61 -8.10
C PRO A 45 1.57 9.38 -8.77
N SER A 46 2.66 9.58 -9.52
CA SER A 46 3.46 8.50 -10.13
C SER A 46 4.19 7.66 -9.09
N TYR A 47 4.65 8.30 -8.00
CA TYR A 47 5.25 7.63 -6.86
C TYR A 47 4.21 6.74 -6.16
N ILE A 48 3.04 7.30 -5.79
CA ILE A 48 1.96 6.53 -5.15
C ILE A 48 1.49 5.36 -6.03
N ARG A 49 1.38 5.56 -7.35
CA ARG A 49 1.06 4.47 -8.28
C ARG A 49 2.11 3.36 -8.30
N ARG A 50 3.39 3.69 -8.20
CA ARG A 50 4.48 2.70 -8.12
C ARG A 50 4.41 1.93 -6.80
N GLU A 51 4.23 2.63 -5.69
CA GLU A 51 4.13 2.01 -4.36
C GLU A 51 2.89 1.11 -4.25
N CYS A 52 1.73 1.51 -4.80
CA CYS A 52 0.54 0.62 -4.85
C CYS A 52 0.81 -0.69 -5.61
N ARG A 53 1.53 -0.61 -6.74
CA ARG A 53 1.96 -1.80 -7.49
C ARG A 53 2.95 -2.64 -6.70
N LYS A 54 3.95 -2.01 -6.07
CA LYS A 54 4.91 -2.69 -5.20
C LYS A 54 4.18 -3.47 -4.10
N LEU A 55 3.28 -2.80 -3.37
CA LEU A 55 2.47 -3.42 -2.32
C LEU A 55 1.59 -4.57 -2.85
N ALA A 56 1.09 -4.47 -4.08
CA ALA A 56 0.38 -5.56 -4.73
C ALA A 56 1.30 -6.74 -5.10
N ASP A 57 2.53 -6.47 -5.55
CA ASP A 57 3.53 -7.51 -5.80
C ASP A 57 3.88 -8.27 -4.50
N TYR A 58 3.92 -7.59 -3.36
CA TYR A 58 4.08 -8.24 -2.04
C TYR A 58 2.77 -8.83 -1.50
N GLY A 59 1.66 -8.69 -2.22
CA GLY A 59 0.36 -9.24 -1.83
C GLY A 59 -0.29 -8.55 -0.64
N LEU A 60 0.17 -7.35 -0.25
CA LEU A 60 -0.45 -6.54 0.81
C LEU A 60 -1.66 -5.77 0.27
N LEU A 61 -1.59 -5.33 -0.99
CA LEU A 61 -2.73 -4.81 -1.74
C LEU A 61 -3.12 -5.78 -2.87
N LYS A 62 -4.29 -5.57 -3.45
CA LYS A 62 -4.71 -6.17 -4.71
C LYS A 62 -5.36 -5.13 -5.61
N ASN A 63 -5.09 -5.19 -6.91
CA ASN A 63 -5.82 -4.39 -7.90
C ASN A 63 -7.16 -5.09 -8.17
N VAL A 64 -8.27 -4.41 -7.91
CA VAL A 64 -9.64 -4.95 -8.07
C VAL A 64 -10.31 -4.53 -9.38
N GLY A 65 -9.54 -3.95 -10.31
CA GLY A 65 -10.03 -3.43 -11.60
C GLY A 65 -9.93 -1.92 -11.70
N SER A 66 -9.84 -1.39 -12.93
CA SER A 66 -9.75 0.05 -13.23
C SER A 66 -8.61 0.80 -12.51
N GLY A 67 -7.58 0.08 -12.04
CA GLY A 67 -6.48 0.66 -11.27
C GLY A 67 -6.82 1.00 -9.83
N THR A 68 -7.92 0.48 -9.30
CA THR A 68 -8.34 0.63 -7.90
C THR A 68 -7.69 -0.45 -7.04
N TYR A 69 -7.17 -0.08 -5.87
CA TYR A 69 -6.52 -1.02 -4.95
C TYR A 69 -7.36 -1.27 -3.70
N SER A 70 -7.31 -2.51 -3.22
CA SER A 70 -7.98 -2.98 -2.00
C SER A 70 -6.97 -3.61 -1.06
N LEU A 71 -7.21 -3.48 0.25
CA LEU A 71 -6.42 -4.16 1.26
C LEU A 71 -6.68 -5.68 1.18
N THR A 72 -5.62 -6.47 1.34
CA THR A 72 -5.72 -7.93 1.42
C THR A 72 -5.73 -8.39 2.87
N GLU A 73 -6.04 -9.66 3.09
CA GLU A 73 -5.90 -10.29 4.40
C GLU A 73 -4.48 -10.17 4.96
N LEU A 74 -3.45 -10.41 4.12
CA LEU A 74 -2.05 -10.22 4.49
C LEU A 74 -1.75 -8.76 4.86
N GLY A 75 -2.35 -7.80 4.15
CA GLY A 75 -2.28 -6.38 4.44
C GLY A 75 -2.84 -6.03 5.81
N THR A 76 -4.01 -6.58 6.16
CA THR A 76 -4.63 -6.43 7.48
C THR A 76 -3.72 -6.99 8.58
N GLN A 77 -3.24 -8.23 8.43
CA GLN A 77 -2.36 -8.86 9.41
C GLN A 77 -1.05 -8.08 9.61
N PHE A 78 -0.50 -7.52 8.54
CA PHE A 78 0.65 -6.62 8.64
C PHE A 78 0.32 -5.35 9.44
N LEU A 79 -0.80 -4.68 9.15
CA LEU A 79 -1.21 -3.47 9.88
C LEU A 79 -1.47 -3.73 11.37
N GLU A 80 -1.99 -4.91 11.71
CA GLU A 80 -2.19 -5.39 13.09
C GLU A 80 -0.88 -5.85 13.77
N GLY A 81 0.22 -5.92 13.03
CA GLY A 81 1.53 -6.35 13.54
C GLY A 81 1.64 -7.86 13.76
N GLN A 82 0.78 -8.65 13.12
CA GLN A 82 0.77 -10.12 13.18
C GLN A 82 1.77 -10.74 12.21
N VAL A 83 2.18 -10.00 11.18
CA VAL A 83 3.13 -10.46 10.14
C VAL A 83 4.37 -9.57 10.13
N ASP A 84 5.52 -10.21 9.96
CA ASP A 84 6.79 -9.53 9.70
C ASP A 84 6.93 -9.21 8.21
N ALA A 85 7.06 -7.92 7.85
CA ALA A 85 7.21 -7.54 6.46
C ALA A 85 8.48 -8.13 5.82
N SER A 86 9.52 -8.46 6.61
CA SER A 86 10.76 -9.01 6.08
C SER A 86 10.61 -10.46 5.60
N GLU A 87 9.57 -11.16 6.07
CA GLU A 87 9.23 -12.52 5.68
C GLU A 87 8.33 -12.56 4.42
N ILE A 88 7.80 -11.41 3.98
CA ILE A 88 6.92 -11.35 2.80
C ILE A 88 7.76 -11.39 1.52
N VAL A 89 7.56 -12.44 0.74
CA VAL A 89 8.24 -12.62 -0.54
C VAL A 89 7.45 -11.93 -1.65
N LYS A 90 8.17 -11.12 -2.45
CA LYS A 90 7.62 -10.50 -3.65
C LYS A 90 7.14 -11.59 -4.62
N LYS A 91 5.87 -11.54 -5.03
CA LYS A 91 5.34 -12.42 -6.07
C LYS A 91 5.97 -12.03 -7.40
N ASN A 92 6.57 -13.00 -8.09
CA ASN A 92 6.99 -12.80 -9.47
C ASN A 92 5.72 -12.60 -10.31
N GLY A 93 5.51 -11.39 -10.82
CA GLY A 93 4.32 -11.03 -11.58
C GLY A 93 4.19 -11.91 -12.82
N ALA A 94 3.37 -12.96 -12.73
CA ALA A 94 2.99 -13.82 -13.85
C ALA A 94 1.59 -13.48 -14.40
N ASP A 95 0.90 -12.48 -13.84
CA ASP A 95 -0.39 -12.00 -14.34
C ASP A 95 -0.29 -10.52 -14.71
N GLN A 96 0.10 -10.25 -15.95
CA GLN A 96 -0.17 -9.00 -16.68
C GLN A 96 -0.99 -9.33 -17.92
#